data_AF-A0AAD2ADA8-F1
#
_entry.id   AF-A0AAD2ADA8-F1
#
_cell.length_a   1.000
_cell.length_b   1.000
_cell.length_c   1.000
_cell.angle_alpha   90.00
_cell.angle_beta   90.00
_cell.angle_gamma   90.00
#
_symmetry.space_group_name_H-M   'P 1'
#
loop_
_entity.id
_entity.type
_entity.pdbx_description
1 polymer ?
#
loop_
_entity_poly.entity_id
_entity_poly.type
_entity_poly.pdbx_seq_one_letter_code
_entity_poly.pdbx_strand_id
1 'polypeptide(L)'
;MTLASFSLGSCSKVHGRVLITPAHHRACSDDEDGSNDNDSQDGNSRGDISIEMRVDAPDSSLNQENMMIDEPSPHEVAEVEAGWTVVSSKQNKERGNGGGLALSAKDRPCPFIVMQENYEASSGHPLKLFPLDNKQQVVNLSTYLNIVFSAATICVQSTVWKLGSVDEITGRRYVSSGGVMGRPGVHSVDTWFKIEKYGNGYKIVWCPASACNTCKVVCGNVGVFVENDKRWLGLSDVPLVVVFKRSSN
;
A
#
# COMPACT_ATOMS: atom_id res chain seq x y z
N MET A 1 -25.18 -35.03 43.52
CA MET A 1 -25.00 -35.08 42.06
C MET A 1 -25.19 -33.65 41.55
N THR A 2 -24.11 -32.97 41.21
CA THR A 2 -24.11 -31.55 40.82
C THR A 2 -24.00 -31.48 39.30
N LEU A 3 -25.02 -30.93 38.63
CA LEU A 3 -24.98 -30.65 37.20
C LEU A 3 -24.36 -29.26 37.00
N ALA A 4 -23.20 -29.22 36.35
CA ALA A 4 -22.54 -27.98 35.96
C ALA A 4 -23.13 -27.46 34.65
N SER A 5 -23.67 -26.25 34.70
CA SER A 5 -24.15 -25.49 33.55
C SER A 5 -22.95 -24.92 32.78
N PHE A 6 -22.73 -25.36 31.54
CA PHE A 6 -21.75 -24.74 30.64
C PHE A 6 -22.38 -23.52 29.97
N SER A 7 -21.89 -22.33 30.32
CA SER A 7 -22.14 -21.08 29.60
C SER A 7 -21.41 -21.12 28.26
N LEU A 8 -22.13 -21.01 27.14
CA LEU A 8 -21.54 -20.73 25.83
C LEU A 8 -20.89 -19.34 25.87
N GLY A 9 -19.56 -19.30 25.89
CA GLY A 9 -18.79 -18.08 25.73
C GLY A 9 -19.02 -17.49 24.33
N SER A 10 -19.53 -16.27 24.29
CA SER A 10 -19.65 -15.46 23.08
C SER A 10 -18.27 -15.27 22.44
N CYS A 11 -18.11 -15.72 21.20
CA CYS A 11 -16.89 -15.52 20.43
C CYS A 11 -16.85 -14.04 19.99
N SER A 12 -16.20 -13.21 20.79
CA SER A 12 -16.06 -11.78 20.52
C SER A 12 -15.12 -11.59 19.32
N LYS A 13 -15.67 -11.11 18.20
CA LYS A 13 -14.95 -10.81 16.97
C LYS A 13 -14.04 -9.61 17.21
N VAL A 14 -12.77 -9.88 17.52
CA VAL A 14 -11.73 -8.84 17.62
C VAL A 14 -11.58 -8.20 16.24
N HIS A 15 -12.15 -7.00 16.08
CA HIS A 15 -11.88 -6.14 14.93
C HIS A 15 -10.41 -5.71 15.02
N GLY A 16 -9.52 -6.52 14.46
CA GLY A 16 -8.12 -6.17 14.29
C GLY A 16 -8.01 -5.06 13.25
N ARG A 17 -8.03 -3.80 13.69
CA ARG A 17 -7.48 -2.70 12.90
C ARG A 17 -5.98 -2.94 12.83
N VAL A 18 -5.48 -3.27 11.65
CA VAL A 18 -4.03 -3.28 11.40
C VAL A 18 -3.76 -2.08 10.51
N LEU A 19 -3.14 -1.05 11.08
CA LEU A 19 -2.43 -0.08 10.25
C LEU A 19 -1.25 -0.82 9.63
N ILE A 20 -1.13 -0.79 8.31
CA ILE A 20 0.15 -1.10 7.67
C ILE A 20 1.04 0.12 7.93
N THR A 21 1.61 0.23 9.13
CA THR A 21 2.58 1.29 9.44
C THR A 21 3.92 0.94 8.80
N PRO A 22 4.65 1.92 8.22
CA PRO A 22 6.01 1.69 7.76
C PRO A 22 6.87 1.13 8.91
N ALA A 23 7.67 0.11 8.65
CA ALA A 23 8.77 -0.21 9.54
C ALA A 23 9.72 0.99 9.54
N HIS A 24 9.72 1.79 10.59
CA HIS A 24 10.73 2.84 10.75
C HIS A 24 12.11 2.17 10.85
N HIS A 25 13.05 2.65 10.03
CA HIS A 25 14.47 2.39 10.24
C HIS A 25 14.83 2.91 11.64
N ARG A 26 15.13 2.01 12.58
CA ARG A 26 15.96 2.37 13.73
C ARG A 26 17.37 2.58 13.20
N ALA A 27 17.77 3.84 13.04
CA ALA A 27 19.19 4.17 13.05
C ALA A 27 19.68 3.95 14.48
N CYS A 28 20.73 3.15 14.64
CA CYS A 28 21.52 3.16 15.86
C CYS A 28 22.17 4.55 15.95
N SER A 29 21.83 5.30 16.99
CA SER A 29 22.59 6.46 17.43
C SER A 29 23.72 5.96 18.32
N ASP A 30 24.95 6.17 17.89
CA ASP A 30 26.14 6.03 18.74
C ASP A 30 26.12 7.16 19.78
N ASP A 31 26.25 6.77 21.04
CA ASP A 31 26.43 7.64 22.20
C ASP A 31 27.85 8.23 22.18
N GLU A 32 28.00 9.55 22.22
CA GLU A 32 29.18 10.18 22.82
C GLU A 32 28.77 11.36 23.71
N ASP A 33 29.13 11.22 24.99
CA ASP A 33 29.03 12.16 26.09
C ASP A 33 30.02 13.33 25.97
N GLY A 34 29.70 14.47 26.61
CA GLY A 34 30.75 15.25 27.30
C GLY A 34 30.73 16.79 27.20
N SER A 35 29.99 17.41 28.13
CA SER A 35 30.39 18.55 28.99
C SER A 35 30.65 19.97 28.45
N ASN A 36 30.03 20.93 29.16
CA ASN A 36 30.16 22.39 29.12
C ASN A 36 31.48 22.93 29.72
N ASP A 37 31.85 24.20 29.42
CA ASP A 37 32.17 25.25 30.41
C ASP A 37 32.43 26.65 29.77
N ASN A 38 32.29 27.70 30.59
CA ASN A 38 32.01 29.11 30.30
C ASN A 38 33.22 30.08 30.08
N ASP A 39 32.86 31.31 29.67
CA ASP A 39 33.39 32.67 29.97
C ASP A 39 34.63 33.26 29.26
N SER A 40 34.45 34.43 28.62
CA SER A 40 34.99 35.76 29.07
C SER A 40 34.93 36.87 27.98
N GLN A 41 34.92 38.13 28.42
CA GLN A 41 34.54 39.40 27.76
C GLN A 41 35.63 40.17 26.97
N ASP A 42 35.21 41.37 26.49
CA ASP A 42 35.93 42.61 26.11
C ASP A 42 36.10 42.88 24.60
N GLY A 43 35.85 44.07 24.01
CA GLY A 43 35.39 45.38 24.49
C GLY A 43 35.40 46.43 23.34
N ASN A 44 34.42 47.36 23.39
CA ASN A 44 34.38 48.79 22.99
C ASN A 44 35.06 49.36 21.70
N SER A 45 34.28 50.11 20.88
CA SER A 45 34.46 51.58 20.68
C SER A 45 33.47 52.24 19.71
N ARG A 46 32.69 53.18 20.30
CA ARG A 46 32.33 54.55 19.89
C ARG A 46 32.32 54.99 18.41
N GLY A 47 31.20 55.64 18.05
CA GLY A 47 31.10 56.73 17.07
C GLY A 47 29.70 57.39 17.08
N ASP A 48 29.58 58.56 17.72
CA ASP A 48 28.48 59.55 17.59
C ASP A 48 28.41 60.08 16.12
N ILE A 49 27.38 60.74 15.56
CA ILE A 49 26.51 61.85 16.04
C ILE A 49 25.29 62.02 15.08
N SER A 50 24.17 62.53 15.61
CA SER A 50 22.89 62.99 14.98
C SER A 50 23.06 64.06 13.86
N ILE A 51 22.09 64.53 13.03
CA ILE A 51 20.63 64.83 13.14
C ILE A 51 20.07 65.02 11.69
N GLU A 52 18.79 64.71 11.40
CA GLU A 52 17.77 65.66 10.86
C GLU A 52 16.47 65.00 10.37
N MET A 53 15.36 65.72 10.64
CA MET A 53 13.98 65.39 10.29
C MET A 53 13.57 65.99 8.94
N ARG A 54 12.71 65.29 8.18
CA ARG A 54 11.82 65.88 7.16
C ARG A 54 10.46 65.16 7.15
N VAL A 55 9.39 65.96 7.18
CA VAL A 55 7.97 65.69 6.88
C VAL A 55 7.73 66.31 5.47
N ASP A 56 6.89 65.88 4.53
CA ASP A 56 5.55 65.28 4.49
C ASP A 56 5.33 64.55 3.13
N ALA A 57 4.34 63.64 3.06
CA ALA A 57 3.18 63.70 2.15
C ALA A 57 2.36 62.38 2.22
N PRO A 58 1.01 62.42 2.25
CA PRO A 58 0.19 61.23 2.32
C PRO A 58 -0.09 60.71 0.90
N ASP A 59 0.09 59.40 0.67
CA ASP A 59 -0.56 58.76 -0.47
C ASP A 59 -1.68 57.85 0.00
N SER A 60 -2.86 58.24 -0.45
CA SER A 60 -4.11 57.52 -0.41
C SER A 60 -4.05 56.34 -1.37
N SER A 61 -4.13 55.11 -0.86
CA SER A 61 -4.91 54.10 -1.59
C SER A 61 -5.51 53.08 -0.65
N LEU A 62 -6.83 53.01 -0.81
CA LEU A 62 -7.82 52.15 -0.22
C LEU A 62 -7.34 50.70 -0.02
N ASN A 63 -7.63 50.21 1.19
CA ASN A 63 -7.57 48.82 1.60
C ASN A 63 -8.17 47.90 0.53
N GLN A 64 -7.37 46.95 0.04
CA GLN A 64 -7.89 45.68 -0.43
C GLN A 64 -7.52 44.64 0.61
N GLU A 65 -8.46 44.31 1.49
CA GLU A 65 -8.38 43.12 2.33
C GLU A 65 -8.33 41.90 1.40
N ASN A 66 -7.12 41.44 1.09
CA ASN A 66 -6.93 40.07 0.66
C ASN A 66 -7.10 39.19 1.90
N MET A 67 -8.28 38.59 2.03
CA MET A 67 -8.47 37.43 2.90
C MET A 67 -7.47 36.37 2.45
N MET A 68 -6.53 36.03 3.32
CA MET A 68 -5.80 34.78 3.23
C MET A 68 -6.87 33.68 3.26
N ILE A 69 -7.19 33.10 2.11
CA ILE A 69 -7.65 31.72 2.10
C ILE A 69 -6.42 30.96 2.53
N ASP A 70 -6.38 30.52 3.79
CA ASP A 70 -5.42 29.52 4.22
C ASP A 70 -5.51 28.37 3.22
N GLU A 71 -4.51 28.30 2.34
CA GLU A 71 -4.26 27.13 1.52
C GLU A 71 -4.06 25.99 2.51
N PRO A 72 -4.98 25.02 2.61
CA PRO A 72 -4.87 24.00 3.62
C PRO A 72 -3.59 23.21 3.33
N SER A 73 -2.67 23.28 4.30
CA SER A 73 -1.39 22.60 4.28
C SER A 73 -1.57 21.14 3.81
N PRO A 74 -0.74 20.61 2.89
CA PRO A 74 -0.87 19.24 2.38
C PRO A 74 -0.58 18.13 3.41
N HIS A 75 -0.36 18.47 4.67
CA HIS A 75 -0.09 17.50 5.71
C HIS A 75 -1.40 16.83 6.14
N GLU A 76 -1.60 15.60 5.64
CA GLU A 76 -2.52 14.53 6.07
C GLU A 76 -3.48 13.96 4.99
N VAL A 77 -2.99 13.78 3.75
CA VAL A 77 -3.71 12.99 2.71
C VAL A 77 -2.93 11.74 2.29
N ALA A 78 -2.24 11.07 3.21
CA ALA A 78 -1.19 10.10 2.84
C ALA A 78 -1.32 8.71 3.50
N GLU A 79 -2.40 7.97 3.27
CA GLU A 79 -2.38 6.50 3.47
C GLU A 79 -3.07 5.64 2.38
N VAL A 80 -3.77 6.24 1.41
CA VAL A 80 -4.33 5.51 0.23
C VAL A 80 -3.52 5.74 -1.05
N GLU A 81 -2.80 6.87 -1.14
CA GLU A 81 -2.05 7.27 -2.33
C GLU A 81 -0.57 6.86 -2.32
N ALA A 82 -0.06 6.34 -1.20
CA ALA A 82 1.33 5.87 -1.11
C ALA A 82 1.50 4.55 -1.88
N GLY A 83 2.50 4.50 -2.76
CA GLY A 83 2.89 3.27 -3.43
C GLY A 83 3.46 2.25 -2.43
N TRP A 84 3.10 0.99 -2.60
CA TRP A 84 3.56 -0.18 -1.84
C TRP A 84 4.30 -1.14 -2.75
N THR A 85 5.39 -1.71 -2.28
CA THR A 85 6.02 -2.86 -2.91
C THR A 85 5.63 -4.12 -2.14
N VAL A 86 5.03 -5.09 -2.83
CA VAL A 86 4.68 -6.38 -2.25
C VAL A 86 5.82 -7.35 -2.49
N VAL A 87 6.40 -7.86 -1.41
CA VAL A 87 7.48 -8.86 -1.46
C VAL A 87 7.05 -10.14 -0.77
N SER A 88 7.58 -11.27 -1.21
CA SER A 88 7.32 -12.53 -0.51
C SER A 88 7.93 -12.51 0.89
N SER A 89 7.19 -13.05 1.84
CA SER A 89 7.68 -13.28 3.19
C SER A 89 8.75 -14.37 3.14
N LYS A 90 9.90 -14.14 3.79
CA LYS A 90 10.88 -15.20 4.02
C LYS A 90 10.26 -16.25 4.94
N GLN A 91 9.70 -17.31 4.37
CA GLN A 91 9.35 -18.49 5.14
C GLN A 91 10.58 -19.35 5.36
N ASN A 92 10.51 -20.23 6.36
CA ASN A 92 11.62 -21.11 6.69
C ASN A 92 12.16 -21.83 5.44
N LYS A 93 13.49 -21.80 5.35
CA LYS A 93 14.47 -22.30 4.37
C LYS A 93 14.08 -23.51 3.49
N GLU A 94 12.98 -23.47 2.74
CA GLU A 94 12.72 -24.43 1.67
C GLU A 94 12.23 -23.72 0.40
N ARG A 95 13.16 -23.62 -0.56
CA ARG A 95 13.05 -23.09 -1.94
C ARG A 95 12.96 -21.57 -2.05
N GLY A 96 13.89 -21.00 -2.83
CA GLY A 96 14.14 -19.56 -2.98
C GLY A 96 12.87 -18.73 -2.95
N ASN A 97 12.80 -17.77 -2.03
CA ASN A 97 11.54 -17.15 -1.64
C ASN A 97 10.90 -16.29 -2.74
N GLY A 98 11.60 -16.10 -3.87
CA GLY A 98 11.19 -15.18 -4.93
C GLY A 98 11.23 -13.73 -4.45
N GLY A 99 11.23 -12.80 -5.39
CA GLY A 99 11.24 -11.38 -5.12
C GLY A 99 9.84 -10.81 -4.91
N GLY A 100 9.71 -9.53 -5.24
CA GLY A 100 8.45 -8.84 -5.30
C GLY A 100 7.60 -9.17 -6.52
N LEU A 101 6.45 -8.52 -6.59
CA LEU A 101 5.45 -8.80 -7.63
C LEU A 101 5.64 -7.87 -8.83
N ALA A 102 5.43 -8.38 -10.03
CA ALA A 102 5.68 -7.69 -11.28
C ALA A 102 4.63 -8.04 -12.35
N LEU A 103 4.67 -7.30 -13.46
CA LEU A 103 3.89 -7.57 -14.66
C LEU A 103 4.78 -8.15 -15.75
N SER A 104 4.31 -9.17 -16.46
CA SER A 104 5.03 -9.73 -17.60
C SER A 104 4.06 -10.25 -18.66
N ALA A 105 4.48 -10.19 -19.93
CA ALA A 105 3.78 -10.86 -21.02
C ALA A 105 3.94 -12.38 -20.86
N LYS A 106 2.84 -13.12 -21.04
CA LYS A 106 2.85 -14.59 -21.09
C LYS A 106 2.78 -15.05 -22.55
N ASP A 107 1.60 -15.47 -23.01
CA ASP A 107 1.42 -16.01 -24.37
C ASP A 107 1.10 -14.92 -25.41
N ARG A 108 0.62 -13.76 -24.94
CA ARG A 108 0.31 -12.58 -25.76
C ARG A 108 0.97 -11.34 -25.16
N PRO A 109 1.26 -10.30 -25.96
CA PRO A 109 1.88 -9.08 -25.45
C PRO A 109 1.01 -8.35 -24.43
N CYS A 110 -0.32 -8.43 -24.55
CA CYS A 110 -1.27 -7.83 -23.62
C CYS A 110 -2.53 -8.70 -23.46
N PRO A 111 -3.23 -8.63 -22.30
CA PRO A 111 -2.81 -7.94 -21.08
C PRO A 111 -1.62 -8.65 -20.42
N PHE A 112 -0.87 -7.93 -19.59
CA PHE A 112 0.18 -8.55 -18.78
C PHE A 112 -0.41 -9.43 -17.67
N ILE A 113 0.31 -10.48 -17.33
CA ILE A 113 -0.01 -11.38 -16.22
C ILE A 113 0.85 -11.00 -15.02
N VAL A 114 0.28 -11.11 -13.83
CA VAL A 114 1.00 -10.86 -12.58
C VAL A 114 1.91 -12.05 -12.29
N MET A 115 3.17 -11.75 -11.98
CA MET A 115 4.16 -12.75 -11.57
C MET A 115 4.92 -12.32 -10.33
N GLN A 116 5.57 -13.27 -9.69
CA GLN A 116 6.59 -13.07 -8.68
C GLN A 116 7.95 -13.07 -9.37
N GLU A 117 8.82 -12.12 -9.03
CA GLU A 117 10.21 -12.14 -9.46
C GLU A 117 10.94 -13.38 -8.93
N ASN A 118 11.93 -13.88 -9.67
CA ASN A 118 12.67 -15.08 -9.26
C ASN A 118 13.68 -14.80 -8.14
N TYR A 119 14.29 -13.61 -8.17
CA TYR A 119 15.36 -13.23 -7.26
C TYR A 119 14.81 -12.44 -6.07
N GLU A 120 15.17 -12.83 -4.84
CA GLU A 120 14.71 -12.17 -3.61
C GLU A 120 15.10 -10.68 -3.54
N ALA A 121 16.19 -10.30 -4.21
CA ALA A 121 16.65 -8.91 -4.29
C ALA A 121 15.81 -8.04 -5.22
N SER A 122 15.05 -8.64 -6.14
CA SER A 122 14.19 -7.90 -7.06
C SER A 122 12.93 -7.44 -6.32
N SER A 123 12.79 -6.14 -6.15
CA SER A 123 11.61 -5.53 -5.51
C SER A 123 10.32 -5.67 -6.33
N GLY A 124 10.40 -5.95 -7.63
CA GLY A 124 9.25 -5.92 -8.51
C GLY A 124 8.73 -4.49 -8.74
N HIS A 125 7.45 -4.37 -9.06
CA HIS A 125 6.81 -3.09 -9.35
C HIS A 125 6.01 -2.57 -8.15
N PRO A 126 6.01 -1.27 -7.87
CA PRO A 126 5.15 -0.69 -6.84
C PRO A 126 3.67 -0.81 -7.24
N LEU A 127 2.79 -0.90 -6.26
CA LEU A 127 1.34 -0.99 -6.41
C LEU A 127 0.61 -0.14 -5.38
N LYS A 128 -0.64 0.21 -5.67
CA LYS A 128 -1.54 0.90 -4.76
C LYS A 128 -2.72 -0.02 -4.44
N LEU A 129 -3.24 0.14 -3.22
CA LEU A 129 -4.38 -0.59 -2.71
C LEU A 129 -5.55 0.39 -2.59
N PHE A 130 -6.67 0.05 -3.20
CA PHE A 130 -7.87 0.90 -3.20
C PHE A 130 -9.00 0.15 -2.49
N PRO A 131 -9.24 0.43 -1.20
CA PRO A 131 -10.36 -0.13 -0.48
C PRO A 131 -11.70 0.21 -1.15
N LEU A 132 -12.66 -0.68 -1.01
CA LEU A 132 -14.03 -0.46 -1.49
C LEU A 132 -14.64 0.84 -0.92
N ASP A 133 -14.40 1.10 0.36
CA ASP A 133 -14.75 2.36 1.00
C ASP A 133 -13.59 3.34 0.86
N ASN A 134 -13.69 4.19 -0.16
CA ASN A 134 -12.67 5.18 -0.52
C ASN A 134 -12.51 6.31 0.51
N LYS A 135 -13.35 6.36 1.55
CA LYS A 135 -13.21 7.32 2.66
C LYS A 135 -12.24 6.82 3.73
N GLN A 136 -11.84 5.56 3.66
CA GLN A 136 -10.91 4.97 4.62
C GLN A 136 -9.50 5.37 4.27
N GLN A 137 -8.79 5.96 5.24
CA GLN A 137 -7.36 6.25 5.10
C GLN A 137 -6.51 4.97 5.24
N VAL A 138 -7.02 3.94 5.93
CA VAL A 138 -6.32 2.68 6.20
C VAL A 138 -6.94 1.54 5.40
N VAL A 139 -6.09 0.62 4.90
CA VAL A 139 -6.56 -0.64 4.30
C VAL A 139 -6.93 -1.64 5.39
N ASN A 140 -8.23 -1.91 5.53
CA ASN A 140 -8.72 -2.93 6.46
C ASN A 140 -8.48 -4.35 5.92
N LEU A 141 -8.17 -5.29 6.83
CA LEU A 141 -8.07 -6.70 6.48
C LEU A 141 -9.46 -7.29 6.18
N SER A 142 -9.50 -8.30 5.32
CA SER A 142 -10.70 -9.03 4.93
C SER A 142 -11.81 -8.17 4.29
N THR A 143 -11.51 -6.92 3.92
CA THR A 143 -12.38 -6.05 3.14
C THR A 143 -12.01 -6.07 1.66
N TYR A 144 -13.00 -5.82 0.80
CA TYR A 144 -12.77 -5.76 -0.64
C TYR A 144 -11.91 -4.56 -1.01
N LEU A 145 -10.95 -4.79 -1.90
CA LEU A 145 -10.11 -3.76 -2.48
C LEU A 145 -9.71 -4.13 -3.90
N ASN A 146 -9.37 -3.10 -4.69
CA ASN A 146 -8.64 -3.27 -5.94
C ASN A 146 -7.14 -3.12 -5.70
N ILE A 147 -6.34 -3.88 -6.44
CA ILE A 147 -4.87 -3.83 -6.42
C ILE A 147 -4.43 -3.30 -7.78
N VAL A 148 -3.55 -2.31 -7.81
CA VAL A 148 -3.16 -1.63 -9.06
C VAL A 148 -1.66 -1.39 -9.09
N PHE A 149 -0.95 -1.90 -10.09
CA PHE A 149 0.47 -1.56 -10.24
C PHE A 149 0.64 -0.10 -10.68
N SER A 150 1.57 0.60 -10.04
CA SER A 150 2.07 1.92 -10.46
C SER A 150 3.25 1.73 -11.41
N ALA A 151 2.96 1.20 -12.61
CA ALA A 151 3.97 0.89 -13.62
C ALA A 151 3.52 1.37 -15.00
N ALA A 152 4.45 1.96 -15.76
CA ALA A 152 4.22 2.24 -17.17
C ALA A 152 4.28 0.93 -17.97
N THR A 153 3.35 0.73 -18.90
CA THR A 153 3.27 -0.48 -19.72
C THR A 153 3.01 -0.14 -21.18
N ILE A 154 3.31 -1.09 -22.08
CA ILE A 154 2.94 -0.99 -23.51
C ILE A 154 1.45 -1.30 -23.76
N CYS A 155 0.75 -1.80 -22.75
CA CYS A 155 -0.64 -2.20 -22.88
C CYS A 155 -1.56 -0.99 -22.69
N VAL A 156 -2.58 -0.89 -23.55
CA VAL A 156 -3.64 0.13 -23.41
C VAL A 156 -4.57 -0.17 -22.23
N GLN A 157 -4.61 -1.43 -21.79
CA GLN A 157 -5.39 -1.86 -20.64
C GLN A 157 -4.78 -1.32 -19.34
N SER A 158 -5.63 -1.11 -18.33
CA SER A 158 -5.20 -0.70 -16.99
C SER A 158 -4.25 -1.72 -16.34
N THR A 159 -3.54 -1.30 -15.30
CA THR A 159 -2.76 -2.18 -14.41
C THR A 159 -3.57 -2.69 -13.22
N VAL A 160 -4.89 -2.50 -13.23
CA VAL A 160 -5.80 -3.02 -12.20
C VAL A 160 -5.82 -4.53 -12.30
N TRP A 161 -5.61 -5.19 -11.17
CA TRP A 161 -5.64 -6.64 -11.08
C TRP A 161 -7.05 -7.17 -11.30
N LYS A 162 -7.14 -8.30 -11.98
CA LYS A 162 -8.33 -9.11 -12.09
C LYS A 162 -7.99 -10.58 -12.11
N LEU A 163 -8.94 -11.43 -11.73
CA LEU A 163 -8.81 -12.86 -11.92
C LEU A 163 -9.30 -13.25 -13.32
N GLY A 164 -8.41 -13.83 -14.12
CA GLY A 164 -8.73 -14.30 -15.46
C GLY A 164 -9.74 -15.45 -15.49
N SER A 165 -10.21 -15.74 -16.70
CA SER A 165 -10.90 -16.99 -17.00
C SER A 165 -9.97 -18.18 -16.78
N VAL A 166 -10.54 -19.39 -16.78
CA VAL A 166 -9.74 -20.62 -16.80
C VAL A 166 -8.95 -20.63 -18.11
N ASP A 167 -7.64 -20.74 -18.00
CA ASP A 167 -6.75 -20.98 -19.13
C ASP A 167 -6.97 -22.41 -19.63
N GLU A 168 -7.32 -22.56 -20.89
CA GLU A 168 -7.76 -23.85 -21.45
C GLU A 168 -6.61 -24.87 -21.56
N ILE A 169 -5.37 -24.40 -21.61
CA ILE A 169 -4.18 -25.24 -21.75
C ILE A 169 -3.72 -25.76 -20.39
N THR A 170 -3.60 -24.87 -19.42
CA THR A 170 -3.04 -25.17 -18.09
C THR A 170 -4.11 -25.49 -17.04
N GLY A 171 -5.38 -25.18 -17.32
CA GLY A 171 -6.49 -25.29 -16.38
C GLY A 171 -6.43 -24.28 -15.23
N ARG A 172 -5.51 -23.31 -15.28
CA ARG A 172 -5.26 -22.34 -14.21
C ARG A 172 -6.08 -21.08 -14.38
N ARG A 173 -6.36 -20.38 -13.28
CA ARG A 173 -6.90 -19.02 -13.29
C ARG A 173 -5.82 -18.06 -12.84
N TYR A 174 -5.19 -17.40 -13.80
CA TYR A 174 -4.13 -16.44 -13.55
C TYR A 174 -4.69 -15.11 -13.07
N VAL A 175 -3.90 -14.39 -12.27
CA VAL A 175 -4.14 -12.98 -11.98
C VAL A 175 -3.54 -12.16 -13.12
N SER A 176 -4.36 -11.38 -13.81
CA SER A 176 -3.94 -10.52 -14.92
C SER A 176 -4.14 -9.05 -14.61
N SER A 177 -3.50 -8.18 -15.39
CA SER A 177 -3.90 -6.78 -15.48
C SER A 177 -5.14 -6.59 -16.37
N GLY A 178 -5.57 -5.34 -16.56
CA GLY A 178 -6.70 -4.99 -17.40
C GLY A 178 -8.06 -5.17 -16.73
N GLY A 179 -8.10 -5.07 -15.40
CA GLY A 179 -9.33 -4.92 -14.63
C GLY A 179 -9.93 -3.52 -14.74
N VAL A 180 -11.17 -3.39 -14.30
CA VAL A 180 -11.83 -2.09 -14.13
C VAL A 180 -11.84 -1.76 -12.64
N MET A 181 -11.31 -0.58 -12.29
CA MET A 181 -11.49 0.01 -10.96
C MET A 181 -12.89 0.63 -10.90
N GLY A 182 -13.59 0.47 -9.78
CA GLY A 182 -14.90 1.11 -9.63
C GLY A 182 -15.75 0.47 -8.55
N ARG A 183 -17.07 0.48 -8.76
CA ARG A 183 -18.02 -0.08 -7.80
C ARG A 183 -18.19 -1.59 -7.99
N PRO A 184 -18.42 -2.36 -6.92
CA PRO A 184 -18.80 -3.75 -7.02
C PRO A 184 -20.06 -3.93 -7.85
N GLY A 185 -20.05 -4.94 -8.70
CA GLY A 185 -21.18 -5.31 -9.52
C GLY A 185 -20.82 -6.47 -10.45
N VAL A 186 -21.81 -6.96 -11.20
CA VAL A 186 -21.68 -8.13 -12.08
C VAL A 186 -20.51 -7.99 -13.07
N HIS A 187 -20.19 -6.77 -13.51
CA HIS A 187 -19.12 -6.48 -14.48
C HIS A 187 -17.73 -6.25 -13.87
N SER A 188 -17.59 -6.23 -12.53
CA SER A 188 -16.31 -6.00 -11.84
C SER A 188 -15.98 -7.07 -10.82
N VAL A 189 -16.74 -8.17 -10.76
CA VAL A 189 -16.58 -9.25 -9.77
C VAL A 189 -15.16 -9.81 -9.75
N ASP A 190 -14.51 -9.86 -10.89
CA ASP A 190 -13.16 -10.39 -11.07
C ASP A 190 -12.05 -9.49 -10.54
N THR A 191 -12.30 -8.20 -10.25
CA THR A 191 -11.28 -7.23 -9.80
C THR A 191 -11.18 -7.08 -8.28
N TRP A 192 -12.06 -7.75 -7.52
CA TRP A 192 -12.13 -7.62 -6.07
C TRP A 192 -11.32 -8.68 -5.33
N PHE A 193 -10.33 -8.22 -4.59
CA PHE A 193 -9.49 -9.05 -3.74
C PHE A 193 -9.68 -8.69 -2.27
N LYS A 194 -9.17 -9.55 -1.39
CA LYS A 194 -9.03 -9.33 0.04
C LYS A 194 -7.60 -9.59 0.46
N ILE A 195 -7.15 -8.88 1.48
CA ILE A 195 -5.89 -9.16 2.17
C ILE A 195 -6.24 -9.72 3.55
N GLU A 196 -5.68 -10.87 3.89
CA GLU A 196 -5.92 -11.54 5.16
C GLU A 196 -4.60 -11.78 5.89
N LYS A 197 -4.61 -11.71 7.23
CA LYS A 197 -3.45 -12.08 8.04
C LYS A 197 -3.18 -13.58 7.89
N TYR A 198 -1.92 -13.95 7.70
CA TYR A 198 -1.53 -15.36 7.56
C TYR A 198 -0.10 -15.59 8.03
N GLY A 199 0.05 -16.32 9.15
CA GLY A 199 1.35 -16.52 9.81
C GLY A 199 2.02 -15.19 10.15
N ASN A 200 3.27 -15.03 9.72
CA ASN A 200 4.09 -13.84 9.94
C ASN A 200 3.94 -12.76 8.84
N GLY A 201 2.95 -12.91 7.95
CA GLY A 201 2.67 -11.96 6.89
C GLY A 201 1.20 -11.95 6.55
N TYR A 202 0.92 -11.75 5.27
CA TYR A 202 -0.42 -11.68 4.72
C TYR A 202 -0.55 -12.63 3.54
N LYS A 203 -1.80 -12.96 3.19
CA LYS A 203 -2.14 -13.61 1.94
C LYS A 203 -3.17 -12.77 1.21
N ILE A 204 -3.15 -12.87 -0.12
CA ILE A 204 -4.16 -12.27 -0.99
C ILE A 204 -5.19 -13.36 -1.32
N VAL A 205 -6.47 -13.01 -1.26
CA VAL A 205 -7.59 -13.92 -1.49
C VAL A 205 -8.52 -13.32 -2.54
N TRP A 206 -9.01 -14.15 -3.45
CA TRP A 206 -10.10 -13.79 -4.35
C TRP A 206 -11.36 -14.53 -3.90
N CYS A 207 -12.34 -13.77 -3.42
CA CYS A 207 -13.61 -14.32 -2.92
C CYS A 207 -14.70 -13.23 -2.96
N PRO A 208 -15.18 -12.85 -4.16
CA PRO A 208 -16.08 -11.72 -4.34
C PRO A 208 -17.56 -12.08 -4.12
N ALA A 209 -17.87 -13.17 -3.42
CA ALA A 209 -19.25 -13.63 -3.22
C ALA A 209 -20.17 -12.56 -2.61
N SER A 210 -19.62 -11.68 -1.77
CA SER A 210 -20.37 -10.55 -1.20
C SER A 210 -20.26 -9.25 -2.00
N ALA A 211 -19.42 -9.21 -3.05
CA ALA A 211 -19.37 -8.12 -4.02
C ALA A 211 -20.46 -8.29 -5.10
N CYS A 212 -21.00 -9.50 -5.26
CA CYS A 212 -22.13 -9.80 -6.13
C CYS A 212 -23.02 -10.91 -5.52
N ASN A 213 -24.16 -10.52 -4.95
CA ASN A 213 -25.05 -11.45 -4.22
C ASN A 213 -25.70 -12.54 -5.08
N THR A 214 -25.73 -12.38 -6.41
CA THR A 214 -26.29 -13.35 -7.36
C THR A 214 -25.24 -14.26 -7.99
N CYS A 215 -23.95 -13.97 -7.77
CA CYS A 215 -22.85 -14.68 -8.41
C CYS A 215 -22.47 -15.94 -7.63
N LYS A 216 -22.41 -17.09 -8.31
CA LYS A 216 -21.81 -18.32 -7.76
C LYS A 216 -20.31 -18.31 -8.06
N VAL A 217 -19.51 -17.94 -7.08
CA VAL A 217 -18.05 -17.84 -7.24
C VAL A 217 -17.32 -18.84 -6.37
N VAL A 218 -16.25 -19.43 -6.91
CA VAL A 218 -15.33 -20.29 -6.15
C VAL A 218 -14.26 -19.40 -5.55
N CYS A 219 -14.19 -19.36 -4.23
CA CYS A 219 -13.18 -18.61 -3.49
C CYS A 219 -11.85 -19.38 -3.49
N GLY A 220 -10.73 -18.64 -3.50
CA GLY A 220 -9.41 -19.26 -3.41
C GLY A 220 -8.33 -18.26 -3.00
N ASN A 221 -7.21 -18.80 -2.50
CA ASN A 221 -6.05 -17.98 -2.22
C ASN A 221 -5.33 -17.64 -3.53
N VAL A 222 -4.59 -16.54 -3.55
CA VAL A 222 -3.62 -16.26 -4.61
C VAL A 222 -2.29 -16.89 -4.22
N GLY A 223 -1.77 -17.76 -5.08
CA GLY A 223 -0.48 -18.43 -4.93
C GLY A 223 0.36 -18.36 -6.20
N VAL A 224 1.45 -19.11 -6.22
CA VAL A 224 2.46 -19.10 -7.29
C VAL A 224 2.42 -20.38 -8.11
N PHE A 225 2.45 -20.25 -9.43
CA PHE A 225 2.62 -21.31 -10.41
C PHE A 225 3.94 -21.13 -11.15
N VAL A 226 4.78 -22.15 -11.15
CA VAL A 226 6.04 -22.12 -11.89
C VAL A 226 5.83 -22.74 -13.27
N GLU A 227 6.05 -21.97 -14.33
CA GLU A 227 5.95 -22.38 -15.72
C GLU A 227 7.04 -21.67 -16.54
N ASN A 228 7.86 -22.40 -17.29
CA ASN A 228 8.93 -21.83 -18.13
C ASN A 228 9.82 -20.83 -17.38
N ASP A 229 10.29 -21.20 -16.18
CA ASP A 229 11.09 -20.37 -15.28
C ASP A 229 10.44 -19.04 -14.85
N LYS A 230 9.13 -18.89 -15.05
CA LYS A 230 8.33 -17.77 -14.57
C LYS A 230 7.42 -18.24 -13.44
N ARG A 231 7.25 -17.38 -12.43
CA ARG A 231 6.46 -17.63 -11.22
C ARG A 231 5.15 -16.84 -11.28
N TRP A 232 4.18 -17.32 -12.05
CA TRP A 232 2.89 -16.65 -12.28
C TRP A 232 2.00 -16.67 -11.05
N LEU A 233 1.19 -15.63 -10.83
CA LEU A 233 0.18 -15.61 -9.78
C LEU A 233 -1.16 -16.13 -10.30
N GLY A 234 -1.88 -16.88 -9.46
CA GLY A 234 -3.20 -17.39 -9.77
C GLY A 234 -3.89 -18.02 -8.56
N LEU A 235 -5.12 -18.54 -8.74
CA LEU A 235 -5.82 -19.25 -7.67
C LEU A 235 -5.14 -20.56 -7.30
N SER A 236 -4.79 -20.72 -6.01
CA SER A 236 -4.05 -21.86 -5.47
C SER A 236 -4.57 -22.24 -4.07
N ASP A 237 -4.44 -23.52 -3.71
CA ASP A 237 -4.70 -24.00 -2.36
C ASP A 237 -3.61 -23.52 -1.37
N VAL A 238 -2.38 -23.42 -1.86
CA VAL A 238 -1.24 -22.87 -1.10
C VAL A 238 -1.12 -21.37 -1.38
N PRO A 239 -1.33 -20.51 -0.37
CA PRO A 239 -1.21 -19.06 -0.55
C PRO A 239 0.24 -18.63 -0.72
N LEU A 240 0.47 -17.62 -1.55
CA LEU A 240 1.70 -16.84 -1.48
C LEU A 240 1.64 -15.94 -0.24
N VAL A 241 2.60 -16.10 0.66
CA VAL A 241 2.70 -15.24 1.84
C VAL A 241 3.55 -14.03 1.50
N VAL A 242 3.00 -12.86 1.75
CA VAL A 242 3.55 -11.57 1.36
C VAL A 242 3.68 -10.63 2.55
N VAL A 243 4.59 -9.66 2.41
CA VAL A 243 4.68 -8.48 3.27
C VAL A 243 4.64 -7.24 2.40
N PHE A 244 4.01 -6.18 2.92
CA PHE A 244 3.89 -4.90 2.25
C PHE A 244 4.99 -3.97 2.76
N LYS A 245 5.79 -3.42 1.83
CA LYS A 245 6.80 -2.41 2.12
C LYS A 245 6.38 -1.11 1.46
N ARG A 246 6.55 0.03 2.12
CA ARG A 246 6.30 1.32 1.48
C ARG A 246 7.34 1.52 0.37
N SER A 247 6.91 2.00 -0.78
CA SER A 247 7.83 2.42 -1.84
C SER A 247 8.51 3.71 -1.38
N SER A 248 9.83 3.69 -1.29
CA SER A 248 10.65 4.91 -1.16
C SER A 248 10.82 5.51 -2.56
N ASN A 249 10.37 6.75 -2.74
CA ASN A 249 10.76 7.58 -3.88
C ASN A 249 12.21 8.01 -3.73
#